data_AF-A0A1G2PQD3-F1
#
_entry.id   AF-A0A1G2PQD3-F1
#
_cell.length_a   1.000
_cell.length_b   1.000
_cell.length_c   1.000
_cell.angle_alpha   90.00
_cell.angle_beta   90.00
_cell.angle_gamma   90.00
#
_symmetry.space_group_name_H-M   'P 1'
#
loop_
_entity.id
_entity.type
_entity.pdbx_description
1 polymer ?
#
loop_
_entity_poly.entity_id
_entity_poly.type
_entity_poly.pdbx_seq_one_letter_code
_entity_poly.pdbx_strand_id
1 'polypeptide(L)'
;MNKIVKPTLFLALVGGITAGGLLFSIIAKTPRYTVSIDRTETPEIGDQITVKYPSWISEAVAIKSFKIVPETKGEVIWLADHHELIFLPELGFDPNINYEVKIVSPSLFAAIGPLNKTYTFKVIAVNNSTEISREVYIPQITSGKYIDINLKSMVIALFQDGQIVKTFPVAGKGRPGRGDTPEGKYKVLRKEPKHFSSLSQAWMPWSLNFRSDGYYLHGWPYFKNGKKVSVAYSLGCIRLFDGDDKELYDWAEVGTPVIIHSSTLAAIAAPEASLDDGDLVREGSRHEVYLIKKTGNKKFKRHILTSNIEQWYPHLSPFAGKVKVINDGSLNEYLTSRWIKSDEDPKTIYEIDSAGIKHLVLCNNGSGDCLETWNLYGWDVQEIYIVNNKELNFYPQGESIQLKLSSALSN
;
A
#
# COMPACT_ATOMS: atom_id res chain seq x y z
N MET A 1 -66.56 -29.52 28.94
CA MET A 1 -66.19 -30.37 30.08
C MET A 1 -64.89 -29.84 30.64
N ASN A 2 -64.97 -29.16 31.79
CA ASN A 2 -63.87 -28.53 32.53
C ASN A 2 -63.78 -29.20 33.90
N LYS A 3 -62.56 -29.47 34.39
CA LYS A 3 -62.11 -29.59 35.80
C LYS A 3 -60.62 -29.93 35.76
N ILE A 4 -59.71 -29.00 36.07
CA ILE A 4 -59.12 -28.76 37.41
C ILE A 4 -58.71 -30.06 38.10
N VAL A 5 -57.42 -30.22 38.42
CA VAL A 5 -56.87 -30.51 39.77
C VAL A 5 -55.33 -30.60 39.68
N LYS A 6 -54.63 -29.77 40.45
CA LYS A 6 -53.29 -30.08 41.01
C LYS A 6 -53.50 -30.85 42.33
N PRO A 7 -52.55 -31.70 42.74
CA PRO A 7 -51.89 -31.38 44.00
C PRO A 7 -50.38 -31.69 44.03
N THR A 8 -49.65 -30.83 44.75
CA THR A 8 -48.41 -31.11 45.52
C THR A 8 -48.69 -32.20 46.57
N LEU A 9 -47.82 -33.13 46.97
CA LEU A 9 -46.50 -33.00 47.64
C LEU A 9 -46.10 -34.45 48.04
N PHE A 10 -44.81 -34.84 48.04
CA PHE A 10 -44.12 -35.49 49.19
C PHE A 10 -42.66 -35.82 48.87
N LEU A 11 -41.77 -35.39 49.78
CA LEU A 11 -40.36 -35.79 49.91
C LEU A 11 -40.26 -37.24 50.41
N ALA A 12 -39.22 -38.00 50.01
CA ALA A 12 -38.11 -38.39 50.90
C ALA A 12 -37.19 -39.48 50.29
N LEU A 13 -35.90 -39.12 50.29
CA LEU A 13 -34.67 -39.91 50.54
C LEU A 13 -34.48 -41.37 50.06
N VAL A 14 -33.39 -41.50 49.29
CA VAL A 14 -32.18 -42.34 49.51
C VAL A 14 -32.32 -43.86 49.37
N GLY A 15 -31.63 -44.36 48.34
CA GLY A 15 -31.11 -45.71 48.24
C GLY A 15 -30.17 -45.77 47.04
N GLY A 16 -28.87 -45.60 47.27
CA GLY A 16 -27.87 -45.64 46.20
C GLY A 16 -27.70 -47.04 45.62
N ILE A 17 -27.32 -47.11 44.35
CA ILE A 17 -26.47 -48.15 43.75
C ILE A 17 -25.72 -47.48 42.59
N THR A 18 -24.40 -47.54 42.68
CA THR A 18 -23.42 -47.20 41.65
C THR A 18 -23.38 -48.27 40.56
N ALA A 19 -23.52 -47.90 39.29
CA ALA A 19 -22.79 -48.51 38.17
C ALA A 19 -23.10 -47.78 36.83
N GLY A 20 -22.07 -47.13 36.27
CA GLY A 20 -21.74 -47.24 34.84
C GLY A 20 -22.58 -46.52 33.77
N GLY A 21 -22.16 -45.30 33.43
CA GLY A 21 -21.76 -44.96 32.05
C GLY A 21 -22.84 -44.58 31.03
N LEU A 22 -23.07 -43.26 30.89
CA LEU A 22 -22.94 -42.48 29.64
C LEU A 22 -23.55 -41.09 29.87
N LEU A 23 -22.83 -40.23 30.59
CA LEU A 23 -23.08 -38.79 30.55
C LEU A 23 -22.45 -38.25 29.26
N PHE A 24 -23.27 -38.01 28.24
CA PHE A 24 -22.93 -37.05 27.20
C PHE A 24 -22.80 -35.69 27.88
N SER A 25 -21.58 -35.29 28.23
CA SER A 25 -21.27 -33.90 28.50
C SER A 25 -21.43 -33.14 27.19
N ILE A 26 -22.62 -32.58 26.96
CA ILE A 26 -22.79 -31.46 26.05
C ILE A 26 -22.04 -30.30 26.70
N ILE A 27 -20.78 -30.14 26.34
CA ILE A 27 -20.04 -28.92 26.60
C ILE A 27 -20.70 -27.86 25.71
N ALA A 28 -21.68 -27.15 26.25
CA ALA A 28 -22.17 -25.92 25.66
C ALA A 28 -21.00 -24.93 25.63
N LYS A 29 -20.40 -24.73 24.46
CA LYS A 29 -19.40 -23.69 24.24
C LYS A 29 -20.02 -22.35 24.64
N THR A 30 -19.53 -21.73 25.70
CA THR A 30 -19.92 -20.36 26.06
C THR A 30 -19.67 -19.44 24.85
N PRO A 31 -20.65 -18.61 24.43
CA PRO A 31 -20.41 -17.65 23.37
C PRO A 31 -19.29 -16.68 23.79
N ARG A 32 -18.32 -16.46 22.91
CA ARG A 32 -17.13 -15.63 23.20
C ARG A 32 -17.52 -14.15 23.16
N TYR A 33 -17.67 -13.53 24.32
CA TYR A 33 -17.96 -12.09 24.48
C TYR A 33 -16.72 -11.20 24.41
N THR A 34 -15.65 -11.63 23.75
CA THR A 34 -14.33 -10.99 23.88
C THR A 34 -13.94 -10.25 22.61
N VAL A 35 -13.53 -9.00 22.75
CA VAL A 35 -12.81 -8.27 21.71
C VAL A 35 -11.38 -8.80 21.60
N SER A 36 -10.86 -9.01 20.39
CA SER A 36 -9.43 -9.22 20.14
C SER A 36 -8.85 -8.07 19.35
N ILE A 37 -7.61 -7.71 19.67
CA ILE A 37 -6.82 -6.74 18.92
C ILE A 37 -5.58 -7.51 18.47
N ASP A 38 -5.39 -7.58 17.17
CA ASP A 38 -4.26 -8.21 16.56
C ASP A 38 -3.59 -7.16 15.68
N ARG A 39 -2.34 -6.81 16.01
CA ARG A 39 -1.50 -6.13 15.02
C ARG A 39 -0.93 -7.20 14.13
N THR A 40 -1.40 -7.22 12.90
CA THR A 40 -0.87 -8.12 11.89
C THR A 40 -0.05 -7.26 10.96
N GLU A 41 1.25 -7.46 11.03
CA GLU A 41 2.16 -6.82 10.10
C GLU A 41 2.40 -7.84 9.00
N THR A 42 1.59 -7.75 7.95
CA THR A 42 1.73 -8.64 6.81
C THR A 42 2.24 -7.84 5.62
N PRO A 43 3.22 -8.35 4.87
CA PRO A 43 3.83 -7.59 3.78
C PRO A 43 2.91 -7.22 2.59
N GLU A 44 1.65 -7.66 2.57
CA GLU A 44 0.59 -7.37 1.59
C GLU A 44 -0.10 -6.02 1.82
N ILE A 45 -0.42 -5.72 3.09
CA ILE A 45 -1.30 -4.63 3.53
C ILE A 45 -0.57 -3.59 4.38
N GLY A 46 0.70 -3.85 4.69
CA GLY A 46 1.49 -3.02 5.58
C GLY A 46 1.18 -3.32 7.05
N ASP A 47 1.43 -2.32 7.88
CA ASP A 47 1.16 -2.42 9.31
C ASP A 47 -0.34 -2.28 9.56
N GLN A 48 -1.05 -3.37 9.88
CA GLN A 48 -2.49 -3.33 10.12
C GLN A 48 -2.82 -3.61 11.58
N ILE A 49 -3.79 -2.88 12.11
CA ILE A 49 -4.49 -3.28 13.33
C ILE A 49 -5.84 -3.85 12.93
N THR A 50 -6.10 -5.09 13.34
CA THR A 50 -7.40 -5.75 13.20
C THR A 50 -8.03 -5.86 14.58
N VAL A 51 -9.28 -5.44 14.69
CA VAL A 51 -10.08 -5.57 15.91
C VAL A 51 -11.29 -6.44 15.60
N LYS A 52 -11.38 -7.60 16.24
CA LYS A 52 -12.54 -8.49 16.11
C LYS A 52 -13.53 -8.22 17.23
N TYR A 53 -14.78 -7.95 16.86
CA TYR A 53 -15.86 -7.66 17.79
C TYR A 53 -16.84 -8.84 17.92
N PRO A 54 -17.59 -8.92 19.02
CA PRO A 54 -18.75 -9.81 19.10
C PRO A 54 -19.78 -9.53 18.00
N SER A 55 -20.49 -10.56 17.54
CA SER A 55 -21.43 -10.51 16.41
C SER A 55 -22.67 -9.62 16.61
N TRP A 56 -22.83 -9.01 17.79
CA TRP A 56 -23.92 -8.09 18.09
C TRP A 56 -23.49 -6.62 18.06
N ILE A 57 -22.21 -6.34 17.77
CA ILE A 57 -21.68 -4.99 17.62
C ILE A 57 -21.92 -4.47 16.21
N SER A 58 -22.48 -3.28 16.09
CA SER A 58 -22.64 -2.57 14.82
C SER A 58 -21.39 -1.78 14.45
N GLU A 59 -21.26 -1.47 13.16
CA GLU A 59 -20.19 -0.62 12.60
C GLU A 59 -20.02 0.69 13.36
N ALA A 60 -21.11 1.42 13.58
CA ALA A 60 -21.07 2.73 14.26
C ALA A 60 -20.53 2.63 15.69
N VAL A 61 -20.82 1.55 16.40
CA VAL A 61 -20.30 1.29 17.74
C VAL A 61 -18.83 0.89 17.68
N ALA A 62 -18.44 0.03 16.72
CA ALA A 62 -17.06 -0.38 16.51
C ALA A 62 -16.15 0.83 16.24
N ILE A 63 -16.50 1.66 15.25
CA ILE A 63 -15.73 2.85 14.85
C ILE A 63 -15.60 3.83 16.02
N LYS A 64 -16.70 4.12 16.74
CA LYS A 64 -16.68 5.06 17.88
C LYS A 64 -15.88 4.55 19.09
N SER A 65 -15.77 3.23 19.23
CA SER A 65 -15.04 2.60 20.35
C SER A 65 -13.52 2.53 20.13
N PHE A 66 -13.05 2.58 18.87
CA PHE A 66 -11.65 2.43 18.50
C PHE A 66 -10.85 3.74 18.68
N LYS A 67 -9.68 3.66 19.31
CA LYS A 67 -8.73 4.77 19.43
C LYS A 67 -7.29 4.27 19.29
N ILE A 68 -6.41 5.08 18.70
CA ILE A 68 -4.96 4.88 18.66
C ILE A 68 -4.23 6.09 19.26
N VAL A 69 -3.20 5.84 20.05
CA VAL A 69 -2.39 6.86 20.73
C VAL A 69 -0.90 6.60 20.47
N PRO A 70 -0.10 7.58 20.01
CA PRO A 70 -0.53 8.90 19.56
C PRO A 70 -1.47 8.82 18.35
N GLU A 71 -2.26 9.88 18.13
CA GLU A 71 -3.16 9.95 16.99
C GLU A 71 -2.37 9.74 15.69
N THR A 72 -2.78 8.75 14.92
CA THR A 72 -2.09 8.32 13.70
C THR A 72 -3.09 8.42 12.55
N LYS A 73 -2.72 9.14 11.49
CA LYS A 73 -3.55 9.21 10.28
C LYS A 73 -3.60 7.85 9.59
N GLY A 74 -4.79 7.47 9.16
CA GLY A 74 -5.02 6.18 8.52
C GLY A 74 -6.47 5.98 8.09
N GLU A 75 -6.69 4.91 7.34
CA GLU A 75 -8.00 4.47 6.87
C GLU A 75 -8.60 3.46 7.87
N VAL A 76 -9.91 3.58 8.14
CA VAL A 76 -10.68 2.63 8.96
C VAL A 76 -11.69 1.93 8.05
N ILE A 77 -11.68 0.59 8.07
CA ILE A 77 -12.54 -0.24 7.22
C ILE A 77 -13.33 -1.19 8.11
N TRP A 78 -14.64 -1.30 7.89
CA TRP A 78 -15.50 -2.26 8.57
C TRP A 78 -15.85 -3.43 7.64
N LEU A 79 -15.64 -4.66 8.12
CA LEU A 79 -16.01 -5.89 7.44
C LEU A 79 -17.24 -6.50 8.11
N ALA A 80 -18.44 -6.15 7.61
CA ALA A 80 -19.71 -6.52 8.23
C ALA A 80 -19.90 -8.03 8.41
N ASP A 81 -19.55 -8.84 7.40
CA ASP A 81 -19.71 -10.30 7.44
C ASP A 81 -18.82 -10.97 8.50
N HIS A 82 -17.75 -10.29 8.92
CA HIS A 82 -16.77 -10.81 9.88
C HIS A 82 -16.79 -10.11 11.24
N HIS A 83 -17.52 -8.99 11.38
CA HIS A 83 -17.51 -8.13 12.56
C HIS A 83 -16.10 -7.68 12.95
N GLU A 84 -15.32 -7.30 11.93
CA GLU A 84 -13.92 -6.88 12.07
C GLU A 84 -13.74 -5.43 11.64
N LEU A 85 -13.01 -4.67 12.45
CA LEU A 85 -12.53 -3.33 12.12
C LEU A 85 -11.05 -3.41 11.77
N ILE A 86 -10.69 -2.83 10.64
CA ILE A 86 -9.32 -2.76 10.12
C ILE A 86 -8.88 -1.31 10.17
N PHE A 87 -7.70 -1.04 10.75
CA PHE A 87 -7.05 0.25 10.69
C PHE A 87 -5.71 0.14 9.95
N LEU A 88 -5.54 0.99 8.93
CA LEU A 88 -4.37 1.06 8.06
C LEU A 88 -3.71 2.45 8.19
N PRO A 89 -2.52 2.57 8.81
CA PRO A 89 -1.79 3.83 8.92
C PRO A 89 -1.28 4.29 7.55
N GLU A 90 -1.44 5.58 7.25
CA GLU A 90 -1.10 6.17 5.95
C GLU A 90 0.38 6.02 5.58
N LEU A 91 1.28 6.16 6.57
CA LEU A 91 2.74 6.12 6.38
C LEU A 91 3.40 4.95 7.14
N GLY A 92 2.62 3.99 7.65
CA GLY A 92 3.11 2.98 8.59
C GLY A 92 3.29 3.52 10.01
N PHE A 93 3.82 2.69 10.91
CA PHE A 93 4.14 3.07 12.29
C PHE A 93 5.64 3.39 12.44
N ASP A 94 5.95 4.51 13.09
CA ASP A 94 7.33 4.96 13.32
C ASP A 94 8.03 4.03 14.33
N PRO A 95 9.21 3.47 14.01
CA PRO A 95 9.97 2.63 14.93
C PRO A 95 10.46 3.32 16.20
N ASN A 96 10.43 4.65 16.26
CA ASN A 96 10.82 5.41 17.44
C ASN A 96 9.64 5.74 18.35
N ILE A 97 8.40 5.47 17.93
CA ILE A 97 7.17 5.80 18.67
C ILE A 97 6.59 4.53 19.30
N ASN A 98 6.10 4.66 20.54
CA ASN A 98 5.31 3.62 21.20
C ASN A 98 3.81 3.90 20.96
N TYR A 99 3.10 2.93 20.39
CA TYR A 99 1.68 3.05 20.06
C TYR A 99 0.81 2.24 21.02
N GLU A 100 -0.39 2.76 21.29
CA GLU A 100 -1.41 2.13 22.12
C GLU A 100 -2.77 2.17 21.41
N VAL A 101 -3.34 0.99 21.16
CA VAL A 101 -4.70 0.81 20.63
C VAL A 101 -5.65 0.56 21.79
N LYS A 102 -6.73 1.34 21.86
CA LYS A 102 -7.76 1.27 22.92
C LYS A 102 -9.12 1.04 22.31
N ILE A 103 -9.82 0.01 22.79
CA ILE A 103 -11.25 -0.17 22.60
C ILE A 103 -11.94 0.28 23.88
N VAL A 104 -12.84 1.26 23.80
CA VAL A 104 -13.54 1.82 24.95
C VAL A 104 -15.05 1.64 24.76
N SER A 105 -15.69 0.88 25.65
CA SER A 105 -17.13 0.68 25.66
C SER A 105 -17.87 2.00 25.87
N PRO A 106 -18.87 2.34 25.02
CA PRO A 106 -19.84 3.38 25.36
C PRO A 106 -20.62 2.96 26.63
N SER A 107 -20.90 3.91 27.51
CA SER A 107 -21.50 3.68 28.84
C SER A 107 -22.81 2.88 28.83
N LEU A 108 -23.58 2.96 27.74
CA LEU A 108 -24.85 2.24 27.58
C LEU A 108 -24.70 0.71 27.46
N PHE A 109 -23.49 0.18 27.22
CA PHE A 109 -23.23 -1.25 26.99
C PHE A 109 -22.50 -1.95 28.16
N ALA A 110 -22.29 -1.26 29.28
CA ALA A 110 -21.55 -1.80 30.43
C ALA A 110 -22.20 -3.04 31.08
N ALA A 111 -23.51 -3.23 30.91
CA ALA A 111 -24.28 -4.33 31.53
C ALA A 111 -24.15 -5.69 30.81
N ILE A 112 -23.64 -5.72 29.57
CA ILE A 112 -23.57 -6.92 28.72
C ILE A 112 -22.13 -7.51 28.69
N GLY A 113 -21.19 -6.85 29.36
CA GLY A 113 -19.78 -7.23 29.47
C GLY A 113 -18.84 -6.13 28.91
N PRO A 114 -17.68 -5.89 29.53
CA PRO A 114 -16.78 -4.82 29.08
C PRO A 114 -16.10 -5.16 27.74
N LEU A 115 -16.23 -4.28 26.74
CA LEU A 115 -15.47 -4.35 25.49
C LEU A 115 -14.05 -3.78 25.64
N ASN A 116 -13.72 -3.28 26.83
CA ASN A 116 -12.48 -2.55 27.07
C ASN A 116 -11.25 -3.43 26.84
N LYS A 117 -10.39 -3.01 25.92
CA LYS A 117 -9.14 -3.70 25.62
C LYS A 117 -8.08 -2.73 25.17
N THR A 118 -6.84 -3.00 25.60
CA THR A 118 -5.66 -2.22 25.25
C THR A 118 -4.60 -3.12 24.63
N TYR A 119 -3.94 -2.64 23.58
CA TYR A 119 -2.81 -3.31 22.93
C TYR A 119 -1.70 -2.29 22.64
N THR A 120 -0.47 -2.59 23.06
CA THR A 120 0.68 -1.67 22.92
C THR A 120 1.79 -2.31 22.08
N PHE A 121 2.45 -1.53 21.22
CA PHE A 121 3.54 -2.03 20.37
C PHE A 121 4.57 -0.95 19.97
N LYS A 122 5.73 -1.38 19.45
CA LYS A 122 6.81 -0.56 18.89
C LYS A 122 7.38 -1.22 17.61
N VAL A 123 7.81 -0.42 16.63
CA VAL A 123 8.44 -0.94 15.39
C VAL A 123 9.98 -0.94 15.50
N ILE A 124 10.68 -1.82 14.77
CA ILE A 124 12.15 -1.97 14.81
C ILE A 124 12.75 -1.35 13.53
N ALA A 125 13.77 -0.49 13.67
CA ALA A 125 14.48 0.15 12.56
C ALA A 125 15.64 -0.72 12.03
N VAL A 126 15.90 -0.67 10.72
CA VAL A 126 17.03 -1.37 10.06
C VAL A 126 17.96 -0.31 9.45
N ASN A 127 19.25 -0.34 9.82
CA ASN A 127 20.28 0.60 9.33
C ASN A 127 21.20 -0.10 8.32
N ASN A 128 21.66 0.58 7.26
CA ASN A 128 23.00 0.36 6.66
C ASN A 128 23.38 1.40 5.60
N SER A 129 24.62 1.91 5.69
CA SER A 129 25.30 2.84 4.77
C SER A 129 26.67 2.28 4.34
N THR A 130 27.11 2.49 3.07
CA THR A 130 28.53 2.51 2.63
C THR A 130 28.72 2.87 1.13
N GLU A 131 29.90 3.45 0.83
CA GLU A 131 30.41 4.18 -0.36
C GLU A 131 30.63 3.43 -1.71
N ILE A 132 30.97 4.21 -2.76
CA ILE A 132 30.76 4.01 -4.21
C ILE A 132 32.07 3.86 -5.03
N SER A 133 32.08 2.96 -6.04
CA SER A 133 32.85 3.11 -7.30
C SER A 133 32.09 2.50 -8.50
N ARG A 134 32.33 3.02 -9.72
CA ARG A 134 31.52 2.81 -10.94
C ARG A 134 32.03 1.63 -11.80
N GLU A 135 31.25 0.56 -11.96
CA GLU A 135 31.21 -0.28 -13.17
C GLU A 135 29.80 -0.84 -13.42
N VAL A 136 29.46 -0.94 -14.70
CA VAL A 136 28.12 -1.10 -15.31
C VAL A 136 27.79 -2.58 -15.48
N TYR A 137 26.55 -2.96 -15.13
CA TYR A 137 25.94 -4.31 -15.18
C TYR A 137 26.75 -5.37 -15.98
N ILE A 138 27.44 -6.24 -15.25
CA ILE A 138 28.16 -7.37 -15.84
C ILE A 138 27.18 -8.54 -16.05
N PRO A 139 27.04 -9.08 -17.27
CA PRO A 139 26.14 -10.21 -17.53
C PRO A 139 26.56 -11.43 -16.71
N GLN A 140 25.64 -12.00 -15.94
CA GLN A 140 25.87 -13.25 -15.20
C GLN A 140 25.65 -14.50 -16.07
N ILE A 141 24.89 -14.36 -17.15
CA ILE A 141 24.67 -15.38 -18.17
C ILE A 141 24.96 -14.73 -19.52
N THR A 142 25.84 -15.35 -20.31
CA THR A 142 26.36 -14.78 -21.57
C THR A 142 25.71 -15.36 -22.83
N SER A 143 24.82 -16.35 -22.68
CA SER A 143 24.11 -16.98 -23.80
C SER A 143 22.65 -17.20 -23.46
N GLY A 144 21.77 -16.91 -24.42
CA GLY A 144 20.33 -16.97 -24.26
C GLY A 144 19.76 -15.76 -23.51
N LYS A 145 18.47 -15.84 -23.19
CA LYS A 145 17.74 -14.81 -22.44
C LYS A 145 17.90 -15.01 -20.94
N TYR A 146 18.02 -13.93 -20.17
CA TYR A 146 17.74 -13.97 -18.72
C TYR A 146 17.29 -12.61 -18.17
N ILE A 147 16.65 -12.66 -17.01
CA ILE A 147 16.19 -11.48 -16.28
C ILE A 147 17.12 -11.27 -15.08
N ASP A 148 17.78 -10.12 -15.01
CA ASP A 148 18.60 -9.67 -13.89
C ASP A 148 17.82 -8.68 -13.05
N ILE A 149 17.71 -8.89 -11.74
CA ILE A 149 16.93 -8.04 -10.85
C ILE A 149 17.79 -7.64 -9.67
N ASN A 150 18.09 -6.34 -9.62
CA ASN A 150 18.84 -5.76 -8.53
C ASN A 150 17.87 -5.05 -7.56
N LEU A 151 17.69 -5.61 -6.37
CA LEU A 151 16.80 -5.11 -5.33
C LEU A 151 17.35 -3.87 -4.60
N LYS A 152 18.64 -3.57 -4.77
CA LYS A 152 19.28 -2.39 -4.20
C LYS A 152 19.18 -1.20 -5.15
N SER A 153 19.50 -1.39 -6.43
CA SER A 153 19.31 -0.35 -7.45
C SER A 153 17.86 -0.23 -7.93
N MET A 154 16.99 -1.18 -7.58
CA MET A 154 15.58 -1.26 -7.99
C MET A 154 15.44 -1.25 -9.52
N VAL A 155 16.21 -2.09 -10.20
CA VAL A 155 16.22 -2.22 -11.66
C VAL A 155 16.08 -3.69 -12.05
N ILE A 156 15.30 -3.91 -13.10
CA ILE A 156 15.23 -5.16 -13.86
C ILE A 156 15.98 -4.91 -15.17
N ALA A 157 16.99 -5.71 -15.49
CA ALA A 157 17.66 -5.70 -16.78
C ALA A 157 17.38 -7.00 -17.53
N LEU A 158 16.93 -6.87 -18.77
CA LEU A 158 16.75 -7.99 -19.69
C LEU A 158 18.02 -8.19 -20.47
N PHE A 159 18.55 -9.40 -20.45
CA PHE A 159 19.72 -9.76 -21.21
C PHE A 159 19.36 -10.75 -22.31
N GLN A 160 20.02 -10.61 -23.45
CA GLN A 160 20.06 -11.59 -24.52
C GLN A 160 21.50 -11.73 -25.01
N ASP A 161 22.06 -12.94 -24.92
CA ASP A 161 23.41 -13.25 -25.39
C ASP A 161 24.49 -12.32 -24.80
N GLY A 162 24.38 -12.08 -23.49
CA GLY A 162 25.32 -11.24 -22.74
C GLY A 162 25.15 -9.74 -22.95
N GLN A 163 24.18 -9.30 -23.74
CA GLN A 163 23.88 -7.88 -23.97
C GLN A 163 22.58 -7.46 -23.30
N ILE A 164 22.55 -6.26 -22.73
CA ILE A 164 21.31 -5.68 -22.20
C ILE A 164 20.44 -5.28 -23.39
N VAL A 165 19.24 -5.86 -23.47
CA VAL A 165 18.26 -5.50 -24.49
C VAL A 165 17.28 -4.45 -23.99
N LYS A 166 16.96 -4.45 -22.69
CA LYS A 166 16.08 -3.46 -22.06
C LYS A 166 16.28 -3.40 -20.55
N THR A 167 15.91 -2.28 -19.94
CA THR A 167 15.84 -2.12 -18.48
C THR A 167 14.50 -1.53 -18.05
N PHE A 168 13.98 -1.99 -16.92
CA PHE A 168 12.79 -1.44 -16.26
C PHE A 168 13.11 -1.04 -14.81
N PRO A 169 12.47 0.01 -14.28
CA PRO A 169 12.50 0.24 -12.83
C PRO A 169 11.64 -0.79 -12.11
N VAL A 170 12.07 -1.22 -10.92
CA VAL A 170 11.26 -2.03 -10.00
C VAL A 170 10.25 -1.10 -9.33
N ALA A 171 8.97 -1.31 -9.61
CA ALA A 171 7.86 -0.55 -9.01
C ALA A 171 7.53 -1.01 -7.59
N GLY A 172 8.14 -2.09 -7.10
CA GLY A 172 7.95 -2.55 -5.74
C GLY A 172 8.63 -3.89 -5.51
N LYS A 173 9.10 -4.13 -4.29
CA LYS A 173 9.73 -5.40 -3.90
C LYS A 173 9.23 -5.84 -2.53
N GLY A 174 9.72 -6.99 -2.09
CA GLY A 174 9.56 -7.45 -0.74
C GLY A 174 10.09 -6.48 0.30
N ARG A 175 9.38 -6.37 1.42
CA ARG A 175 9.76 -5.49 2.52
C ARG A 175 10.97 -6.06 3.28
N PRO A 176 12.09 -5.30 3.36
CA PRO A 176 13.29 -5.63 4.15
C PRO A 176 12.96 -6.21 5.53
N GLY A 177 13.40 -7.45 5.80
CA GLY A 177 13.32 -8.09 7.12
C GLY A 177 11.95 -8.64 7.53
N ARG A 178 10.93 -8.60 6.66
CA ARG A 178 9.57 -9.10 6.98
C ARG A 178 8.90 -9.90 5.87
N GLY A 179 9.34 -9.71 4.63
CA GLY A 179 8.83 -10.42 3.45
C GLY A 179 9.76 -10.17 2.28
N ASP A 180 11.06 -10.38 2.50
CA ASP A 180 12.11 -10.08 1.53
C ASP A 180 11.83 -10.77 0.21
N THR A 181 12.08 -10.06 -0.88
CA THR A 181 12.21 -10.74 -2.16
C THR A 181 13.44 -11.63 -2.05
N PRO A 182 13.28 -12.96 -2.17
CA PRO A 182 14.34 -13.89 -1.87
C PRO A 182 15.40 -13.79 -2.98
N GLU A 183 16.61 -13.34 -2.64
CA GLU A 183 17.73 -13.36 -3.56
C GLU A 183 18.06 -14.80 -4.00
N GLY A 184 18.60 -14.96 -5.20
CA GLY A 184 18.95 -16.27 -5.74
C GLY A 184 18.77 -16.38 -7.25
N LYS A 185 18.93 -17.62 -7.73
CA LYS A 185 18.76 -17.98 -9.13
C LYS A 185 17.49 -18.82 -9.28
N TYR A 186 16.60 -18.35 -10.12
CA TYR A 186 15.28 -18.92 -10.38
C TYR A 186 15.06 -19.05 -11.89
N LYS A 187 13.86 -19.45 -12.27
CA LYS A 187 13.37 -19.42 -13.64
C LYS A 187 11.87 -19.14 -13.65
N VAL A 188 11.37 -18.58 -14.74
CA VAL A 188 9.92 -18.46 -14.96
C VAL A 188 9.32 -19.87 -15.01
N LEU A 189 8.45 -20.19 -14.06
CA LEU A 189 7.77 -21.49 -13.93
C LEU A 189 6.47 -21.53 -14.72
N ARG A 190 5.70 -20.44 -14.68
CA ARG A 190 4.47 -20.27 -15.44
C ARG A 190 4.15 -18.79 -15.64
N LYS A 191 3.23 -18.53 -16.56
CA LYS A 191 2.81 -17.20 -16.97
C LYS A 191 1.28 -17.10 -16.85
N GLU A 192 0.79 -16.03 -16.24
CA GLU A 192 -0.63 -15.80 -16.01
C GLU A 192 -0.98 -14.34 -16.36
N PRO A 193 -1.73 -14.07 -17.44
CA PRO A 193 -2.07 -12.69 -17.83
C PRO A 193 -2.84 -11.94 -16.73
N LYS A 194 -3.57 -12.67 -15.90
CA LYS A 194 -4.36 -12.15 -14.79
C LYS A 194 -4.41 -13.18 -13.66
N HIS A 195 -3.52 -13.06 -12.70
CA HIS A 195 -3.47 -13.94 -11.54
C HIS A 195 -4.31 -13.37 -10.38
N PHE A 196 -5.11 -14.19 -9.71
CA PHE A 196 -5.81 -13.77 -8.49
C PHE A 196 -5.07 -14.27 -7.26
N SER A 197 -4.57 -13.35 -6.44
CA SER A 197 -4.00 -13.70 -5.13
C SER A 197 -5.12 -13.86 -4.12
N SER A 198 -5.32 -15.09 -3.62
CA SER A 198 -6.24 -15.35 -2.51
C SER A 198 -5.77 -14.72 -1.20
N LEU A 199 -4.47 -14.50 -1.06
CA LEU A 199 -3.86 -13.93 0.14
C LEU A 199 -4.12 -12.43 0.25
N SER A 200 -3.95 -11.69 -0.85
CA SER A 200 -4.19 -10.24 -0.89
C SER A 200 -5.56 -9.84 -1.46
N GLN A 201 -6.39 -10.83 -1.84
CA GLN A 201 -7.70 -10.65 -2.49
C GLN A 201 -7.65 -9.67 -3.69
N ALA A 202 -6.54 -9.68 -4.43
CA ALA A 202 -6.25 -8.74 -5.50
C ALA A 202 -5.86 -9.46 -6.79
N TRP A 203 -6.17 -8.82 -7.92
CA TRP A 203 -5.70 -9.22 -9.24
C TRP A 203 -4.29 -8.68 -9.47
N MET A 204 -3.40 -9.55 -9.97
CA MET A 204 -2.02 -9.26 -10.34
C MET A 204 -1.89 -9.46 -11.85
N PRO A 205 -1.89 -8.38 -12.65
CA PRO A 205 -1.81 -8.49 -14.10
C PRO A 205 -0.40 -8.94 -14.55
N TRP A 206 -0.33 -9.61 -15.70
CA TRP A 206 0.90 -10.00 -16.40
C TRP A 206 1.92 -10.72 -15.49
N SER A 207 1.45 -11.71 -14.74
CA SER A 207 2.22 -12.38 -13.71
C SER A 207 3.14 -13.47 -14.27
N LEU A 208 4.43 -13.41 -13.90
CA LEU A 208 5.44 -14.44 -14.13
C LEU A 208 5.77 -15.10 -12.79
N ASN A 209 5.31 -16.33 -12.57
CA ASN A 209 5.68 -17.08 -11.37
C ASN A 209 7.13 -17.54 -11.49
N PHE A 210 8.00 -17.17 -10.54
CA PHE A 210 9.41 -17.60 -10.54
C PHE A 210 9.76 -18.56 -9.40
N ARG A 211 8.86 -18.72 -8.42
CA ARG A 211 9.01 -19.66 -7.29
C ARG A 211 7.68 -20.39 -7.02
N SER A 212 7.76 -21.70 -6.79
CA SER A 212 6.59 -22.59 -6.70
C SER A 212 5.67 -22.31 -5.51
N ASP A 213 6.18 -21.63 -4.49
CA ASP A 213 5.48 -21.22 -3.27
C ASP A 213 4.88 -19.80 -3.36
N GLY A 214 4.69 -19.28 -4.58
CA GLY A 214 3.82 -18.12 -4.81
C GLY A 214 4.52 -16.79 -4.99
N TYR A 215 5.76 -16.76 -5.51
CA TYR A 215 6.47 -15.52 -5.83
C TYR A 215 6.41 -15.21 -7.32
N TYR A 216 6.12 -13.94 -7.63
CA TYR A 216 5.86 -13.47 -8.99
C TYR A 216 6.60 -12.18 -9.32
N LEU A 217 6.93 -12.01 -10.60
CA LEU A 217 7.08 -10.69 -11.22
C LEU A 217 5.69 -10.32 -11.77
N HIS A 218 5.11 -9.17 -11.44
CA HIS A 218 3.76 -8.83 -11.88
C HIS A 218 3.53 -7.31 -11.95
N GLY A 219 2.50 -6.88 -12.66
CA GLY A 219 2.07 -5.48 -12.70
C GLY A 219 1.39 -4.99 -11.43
N TRP A 220 1.00 -3.72 -11.39
CA TRP A 220 0.41 -3.14 -10.18
C TRP A 220 -0.91 -3.83 -9.80
N PRO A 221 -1.06 -4.33 -8.55
CA PRO A 221 -2.24 -5.09 -8.17
C PRO A 221 -3.46 -4.19 -7.97
N TYR A 222 -4.64 -4.75 -8.20
CA TYR A 222 -5.92 -4.05 -8.05
C TYR A 222 -7.01 -4.95 -7.46
N PHE A 223 -7.89 -4.38 -6.66
CA PHE A 223 -9.00 -5.10 -6.02
C PHE A 223 -10.12 -5.39 -7.02
N LYS A 224 -11.09 -6.22 -6.61
CA LYS A 224 -12.24 -6.59 -7.46
C LYS A 224 -13.06 -5.39 -7.96
N ASN A 225 -13.08 -4.30 -7.19
CA ASN A 225 -13.74 -3.05 -7.56
C ASN A 225 -12.91 -2.17 -8.52
N GLY A 226 -11.75 -2.62 -8.97
CA GLY A 226 -10.87 -1.88 -9.89
C GLY A 226 -9.92 -0.90 -9.21
N LYS A 227 -10.07 -0.64 -7.89
CA LYS A 227 -9.16 0.25 -7.16
C LYS A 227 -7.77 -0.39 -7.09
N LYS A 228 -6.74 0.35 -7.50
CA LYS A 228 -5.34 -0.07 -7.33
C LYS A 228 -5.00 -0.18 -5.85
N VAL A 229 -4.15 -1.16 -5.52
CA VAL A 229 -3.61 -1.29 -4.17
C VAL A 229 -2.74 -0.05 -3.90
N SER A 230 -3.02 0.69 -2.83
CA SER A 230 -2.24 1.88 -2.47
C SER A 230 -0.90 1.55 -1.83
N VAL A 231 -0.76 0.32 -1.31
CA VAL A 231 0.45 -0.14 -0.64
C VAL A 231 1.53 -0.44 -1.65
N ALA A 232 2.71 0.03 -1.29
CA ALA A 232 3.88 0.18 -2.09
C ALA A 232 4.72 -1.14 -2.11
N TYR A 233 4.87 -1.78 -0.93
CA TYR A 233 5.59 -3.05 -0.77
C TYR A 233 4.74 -4.29 -1.10
N SER A 234 5.42 -5.37 -1.47
CA SER A 234 4.85 -6.70 -1.71
C SER A 234 5.29 -7.72 -0.65
N LEU A 235 4.73 -8.93 -0.73
CA LEU A 235 5.20 -10.16 -0.05
C LEU A 235 6.45 -10.80 -0.66
N GLY A 236 7.36 -10.01 -1.20
CA GLY A 236 8.54 -10.54 -1.87
C GLY A 236 8.32 -10.83 -3.35
N CYS A 237 7.10 -10.65 -3.87
CA CYS A 237 6.91 -10.47 -5.31
C CYS A 237 7.64 -9.20 -5.79
N ILE A 238 7.91 -9.10 -7.08
CA ILE A 238 8.49 -7.89 -7.68
C ILE A 238 7.39 -7.26 -8.55
N ARG A 239 7.08 -6.01 -8.26
CA ARG A 239 6.09 -5.23 -8.99
C ARG A 239 6.77 -4.46 -10.11
N LEU A 240 6.09 -4.40 -11.23
CA LEU A 240 6.42 -3.56 -12.37
C LEU A 240 5.35 -2.47 -12.53
N PHE A 241 5.74 -1.35 -13.13
CA PHE A 241 4.78 -0.32 -13.51
C PHE A 241 3.90 -0.81 -14.65
N ASP A 242 2.70 -0.24 -14.75
CA ASP A 242 1.80 -0.50 -15.87
C ASP A 242 2.52 -0.26 -17.21
N GLY A 243 2.49 -1.25 -18.10
CA GLY A 243 3.17 -1.24 -19.40
C GLY A 243 4.45 -2.08 -19.38
N ASP A 244 5.35 -1.81 -18.43
CA ASP A 244 6.60 -2.56 -18.24
C ASP A 244 6.32 -4.03 -17.90
N ASP A 245 5.29 -4.26 -17.09
CA ASP A 245 4.78 -5.58 -16.72
C ASP A 245 4.42 -6.44 -17.94
N LYS A 246 3.64 -5.89 -18.87
CA LYS A 246 3.22 -6.57 -20.08
C LYS A 246 4.38 -6.82 -21.02
N GLU A 247 5.29 -5.86 -21.16
CA GLU A 247 6.45 -6.01 -22.04
C GLU A 247 7.42 -7.08 -21.53
N LEU A 248 7.72 -7.08 -20.23
CA LEU A 248 8.47 -8.16 -19.60
C LEU A 248 7.76 -9.51 -19.80
N TYR A 249 6.44 -9.53 -19.58
CA TYR A 249 5.64 -10.73 -19.74
C TYR A 249 5.72 -11.27 -21.17
N ASP A 250 5.59 -10.42 -22.19
CA ASP A 250 5.63 -10.84 -23.59
C ASP A 250 7.04 -11.31 -24.01
N TRP A 251 8.09 -10.65 -23.52
CA TRP A 251 9.47 -10.99 -23.84
C TRP A 251 9.95 -12.32 -23.22
N ALA A 252 9.52 -12.60 -21.99
CA ALA A 252 9.97 -13.76 -21.22
C ALA A 252 9.18 -15.04 -21.57
N GLU A 253 9.89 -16.17 -21.71
CA GLU A 253 9.31 -17.50 -21.92
C GLU A 253 9.36 -18.32 -20.62
N VAL A 254 8.52 -19.36 -20.51
CA VAL A 254 8.64 -20.35 -19.43
C VAL A 254 10.02 -20.99 -19.52
N GLY A 255 10.76 -21.02 -18.42
CA GLY A 255 12.15 -21.46 -18.36
C GLY A 255 13.18 -20.34 -18.42
N THR A 256 12.79 -19.09 -18.76
CA THR A 256 13.71 -17.93 -18.72
C THR A 256 14.33 -17.80 -17.32
N PRO A 257 15.66 -17.84 -17.18
CA PRO A 257 16.31 -17.65 -15.89
C PRO A 257 16.03 -16.27 -15.31
N VAL A 258 15.88 -16.21 -13.99
CA VAL A 258 15.68 -14.98 -13.21
C VAL A 258 16.73 -14.96 -12.12
N ILE A 259 17.58 -13.95 -12.09
CA ILE A 259 18.60 -13.77 -11.07
C ILE A 259 18.21 -12.55 -10.24
N ILE A 260 18.06 -12.75 -8.93
CA ILE A 260 17.69 -11.69 -7.99
C ILE A 260 18.84 -11.50 -7.01
N HIS A 261 19.30 -10.27 -6.84
CA HIS A 261 20.40 -9.94 -5.95
C HIS A 261 20.28 -8.52 -5.40
N SER A 262 21.02 -8.23 -4.33
CA SER A 262 21.25 -6.87 -3.82
C SER A 262 22.69 -6.41 -4.00
N SER A 263 23.39 -6.98 -5.00
CA SER A 263 24.76 -6.56 -5.31
C SER A 263 24.79 -5.04 -5.53
N THR A 264 25.80 -4.40 -4.96
CA THR A 264 25.97 -2.97 -5.10
C THR A 264 26.49 -2.67 -6.50
N LEU A 265 25.60 -2.64 -7.49
CA LEU A 265 25.74 -1.65 -8.54
C LEU A 265 25.53 -0.32 -7.84
N ALA A 266 26.50 0.58 -7.95
CA ALA A 266 26.43 1.90 -7.36
C ALA A 266 25.15 2.61 -7.84
N ALA A 267 24.05 2.45 -7.11
CA ALA A 267 22.97 3.41 -7.13
C ALA A 267 23.67 4.70 -6.67
N ILE A 268 23.96 5.58 -7.63
CA ILE A 268 24.52 6.88 -7.35
C ILE A 268 23.47 7.55 -6.48
N ALA A 269 23.65 7.53 -5.15
CA ALA A 269 22.99 8.48 -4.30
C ALA A 269 23.50 9.84 -4.79
N ALA A 270 22.70 10.54 -5.58
CA ALA A 270 22.99 11.93 -5.83
C ALA A 270 23.02 12.60 -4.43
N PRO A 271 24.04 13.41 -4.10
CA PRO A 271 24.00 14.16 -2.86
C PRO A 271 22.68 14.91 -2.79
N GLU A 272 22.01 14.89 -1.63
CA GLU A 272 20.74 15.59 -1.37
C GLU A 272 20.80 17.07 -1.80
N ALA A 273 22.00 17.65 -1.77
CA ALA A 273 22.35 18.99 -2.24
C ALA A 273 22.28 19.21 -3.78
N SER A 274 21.86 18.23 -4.59
CA SER A 274 21.90 18.30 -6.07
C SER A 274 20.58 17.97 -6.78
N LEU A 275 19.45 18.05 -6.08
CA LEU A 275 18.15 17.97 -6.75
C LEU A 275 17.84 19.28 -7.46
N ASP A 276 17.58 19.23 -8.74
CA ASP A 276 17.18 20.37 -9.57
C ASP A 276 15.66 20.34 -9.81
N ASP A 277 15.11 21.49 -10.18
CA ASP A 277 13.72 21.56 -10.66
C ASP A 277 13.55 20.66 -11.89
N GLY A 278 12.51 19.82 -11.90
CA GLY A 278 12.23 18.87 -12.98
C GLY A 278 12.91 17.51 -12.85
N ASP A 279 13.73 17.27 -11.81
CA ASP A 279 14.33 15.95 -11.60
C ASP A 279 13.28 14.88 -11.31
N LEU A 280 13.46 13.69 -11.90
CA LEU A 280 12.83 12.46 -11.44
C LEU A 280 13.72 11.81 -10.38
N VAL A 281 13.16 11.53 -9.21
CA VAL A 281 13.92 11.04 -8.07
C VAL A 281 13.21 9.90 -7.36
N ARG A 282 13.96 8.97 -6.77
CA ARG A 282 13.43 8.02 -5.79
C ARG A 282 14.38 7.91 -4.60
N GLU A 283 13.83 7.69 -3.42
CA GLU A 283 14.65 7.32 -2.26
C GLU A 283 15.15 5.88 -2.42
N GLY A 284 16.35 5.59 -1.90
CA GLY A 284 17.08 4.34 -2.12
C GLY A 284 16.30 3.08 -1.79
N SER A 285 15.62 3.05 -0.64
CA SER A 285 14.78 1.91 -0.22
C SER A 285 13.37 1.94 -0.77
N ARG A 286 12.96 3.05 -1.38
CA ARG A 286 11.61 3.29 -1.90
C ARG A 286 11.55 3.09 -3.42
N HIS A 287 10.36 2.81 -3.90
CA HIS A 287 10.10 2.64 -5.35
C HIS A 287 9.27 3.79 -5.92
N GLU A 288 8.66 4.59 -5.06
CA GLU A 288 7.94 5.79 -5.42
C GLU A 288 8.92 6.75 -6.12
N VAL A 289 8.64 7.04 -7.39
CA VAL A 289 9.37 8.03 -8.17
C VAL A 289 8.62 9.35 -8.07
N TYR A 290 9.32 10.41 -7.71
CA TYR A 290 8.78 11.75 -7.60
C TYR A 290 9.38 12.66 -8.68
N LEU A 291 8.53 13.51 -9.24
CA LEU A 291 8.97 14.70 -9.97
C LEU A 291 9.20 15.83 -8.96
N ILE A 292 10.39 16.41 -8.99
CA ILE A 292 10.77 17.53 -8.13
C ILE A 292 10.34 18.84 -8.76
N LYS A 293 9.77 19.73 -7.94
CA LYS A 293 9.54 21.12 -8.27
C LYS A 293 10.11 22.05 -7.21
N LYS A 294 10.89 23.04 -7.61
CA LYS A 294 11.50 24.04 -6.74
C LYS A 294 11.13 25.44 -7.23
N THR A 295 10.49 26.22 -6.36
CA THR A 295 10.12 27.61 -6.66
C THR A 295 10.57 28.53 -5.53
N GLY A 296 11.65 29.28 -5.75
CA GLY A 296 12.29 30.06 -4.69
C GLY A 296 12.74 29.15 -3.53
N ASN A 297 12.24 29.41 -2.33
CA ASN A 297 12.53 28.59 -1.14
C ASN A 297 11.58 27.39 -0.97
N LYS A 298 10.57 27.24 -1.84
CA LYS A 298 9.55 26.20 -1.71
C LYS A 298 9.96 24.95 -2.48
N LYS A 299 9.69 23.80 -1.87
CA LYS A 299 10.07 22.47 -2.35
C LYS A 299 8.82 21.60 -2.42
N PHE A 300 8.47 21.15 -3.62
CA PHE A 300 7.35 20.28 -3.86
C PHE A 300 7.82 19.00 -4.55
N LYS A 301 7.07 17.92 -4.35
CA LYS A 301 7.26 16.66 -5.06
C LYS A 301 5.91 16.10 -5.51
N ARG A 302 5.86 15.48 -6.69
CA ARG A 302 4.64 14.82 -7.21
C ARG A 302 4.94 13.38 -7.55
N HIS A 303 4.14 12.45 -7.06
CA HIS A 303 4.32 11.02 -7.34
C HIS A 303 4.05 10.71 -8.82
N ILE A 304 4.96 9.99 -9.47
CA ILE A 304 4.83 9.50 -10.83
C ILE A 304 4.35 8.05 -10.78
N LEU A 305 3.16 7.82 -11.35
CA LEU A 305 2.43 6.55 -11.22
C LEU A 305 2.68 5.58 -12.39
N THR A 306 3.42 6.00 -13.43
CA THR A 306 3.72 5.16 -14.58
C THR A 306 5.02 5.60 -15.27
N SER A 307 5.81 4.63 -15.74
CA SER A 307 6.98 4.84 -16.59
C SER A 307 6.61 5.25 -18.02
N ASN A 308 5.37 4.99 -18.47
CA ASN A 308 4.86 5.39 -19.80
C ASN A 308 4.83 6.91 -20.01
N ILE A 309 5.07 7.70 -18.96
CA ILE A 309 5.25 9.14 -19.05
C ILE A 309 6.32 9.54 -20.08
N GLU A 310 7.34 8.70 -20.33
CA GLU A 310 8.34 8.93 -21.38
C GLU A 310 7.75 9.00 -22.80
N GLN A 311 6.60 8.35 -23.04
CA GLN A 311 5.90 8.39 -24.32
C GLN A 311 5.20 9.74 -24.56
N TRP A 312 4.85 10.45 -23.49
CA TRP A 312 4.20 11.76 -23.53
C TRP A 312 5.22 12.89 -23.41
N TYR A 313 6.37 12.60 -22.79
CA TYR A 313 7.48 13.52 -22.57
C TYR A 313 8.78 12.88 -23.09
N PRO A 314 9.09 12.99 -24.39
CA PRO A 314 10.20 12.27 -25.02
C PRO A 314 11.57 12.50 -24.38
N HIS A 315 11.78 13.68 -23.77
CA HIS A 315 13.02 14.02 -23.07
C HIS A 315 13.25 13.19 -21.78
N LEU A 316 12.20 12.52 -21.28
CA LEU A 316 12.29 11.60 -20.15
C LEU A 316 12.70 10.19 -20.57
N SER A 317 12.82 9.89 -21.87
CA SER A 317 13.23 8.56 -22.32
C SER A 317 14.77 8.39 -22.32
N PRO A 318 15.30 7.22 -21.91
CA PRO A 318 14.60 6.15 -21.22
C PRO A 318 14.30 6.53 -19.76
N PHE A 319 13.06 6.34 -19.31
CA PHE A 319 12.57 6.76 -17.99
C PHE A 319 13.49 6.28 -16.87
N ALA A 320 13.85 4.99 -16.87
CA ALA A 320 14.74 4.40 -15.88
C ALA A 320 16.11 5.10 -15.81
N GLY A 321 16.63 5.59 -16.94
CA GLY A 321 17.91 6.30 -16.99
C GLY A 321 17.83 7.75 -16.50
N LYS A 322 16.62 8.29 -16.28
CA LYS A 322 16.39 9.64 -15.77
C LYS A 322 16.10 9.69 -14.28
N VAL A 323 15.72 8.57 -13.66
CA VAL A 323 15.42 8.52 -12.22
C VAL A 323 16.72 8.56 -11.40
N LYS A 324 16.95 9.67 -10.70
CA LYS A 324 18.03 9.81 -9.71
C LYS A 324 17.66 9.02 -8.45
N VAL A 325 18.59 8.22 -7.93
CA VAL A 325 18.43 7.59 -6.63
C VAL A 325 19.07 8.51 -5.58
N ILE A 326 18.40 8.72 -4.45
CA ILE A 326 18.88 9.54 -3.34
C ILE A 326 18.78 8.79 -2.02
N ASN A 327 19.38 9.31 -0.97
CA ASN A 327 19.27 8.72 0.36
C ASN A 327 17.83 8.76 0.88
N ASP A 328 17.49 7.78 1.72
CA ASP A 328 16.19 7.76 2.37
C ASP A 328 16.04 8.95 3.33
N GLY A 329 14.86 9.57 3.33
CA GLY A 329 14.56 10.76 4.12
C GLY A 329 14.92 12.08 3.44
N SER A 330 15.68 12.07 2.33
CA SER A 330 16.04 13.29 1.58
C SER A 330 14.82 14.01 0.97
N LEU A 331 13.65 13.36 0.91
CA LEU A 331 12.41 13.99 0.44
C LEU A 331 11.47 14.44 1.57
N ASN A 332 11.86 14.32 2.84
CA ASN A 332 10.98 14.64 3.98
C ASN A 332 10.59 16.12 4.06
N GLU A 333 11.46 17.02 3.59
CA GLU A 333 11.21 18.46 3.56
C GLU A 333 10.36 18.93 2.35
N TYR A 334 10.08 18.03 1.40
CA TYR A 334 9.30 18.36 0.20
C TYR A 334 7.82 18.13 0.48
N LEU A 335 6.99 19.14 0.20
CA LEU A 335 5.54 18.99 0.24
C LEU A 335 5.07 18.11 -0.92
N THR A 336 4.37 17.02 -0.62
CA THR A 336 3.75 16.17 -1.65
C THR A 336 2.55 16.87 -2.24
N SER A 337 2.65 17.29 -3.51
CA SER A 337 1.53 17.85 -4.25
C SER A 337 0.68 16.75 -4.87
N ARG A 338 -0.63 16.95 -4.78
CA ARG A 338 -1.67 16.12 -5.42
C ARG A 338 -2.39 16.86 -6.54
N TRP A 339 -1.93 18.06 -6.90
CA TRP A 339 -2.67 18.98 -7.77
C TRP A 339 -2.02 19.10 -9.14
N ILE A 340 -2.84 18.98 -10.18
CA ILE A 340 -2.40 19.17 -11.57
C ILE A 340 -3.36 20.08 -12.33
N LYS A 341 -2.87 20.67 -13.41
CA LYS A 341 -3.66 21.36 -14.43
C LYS A 341 -3.08 21.12 -15.82
N SER A 342 -3.92 21.27 -16.84
CA SER A 342 -3.47 21.15 -18.22
C SER A 342 -2.65 22.39 -18.63
N ASP A 343 -1.71 22.21 -19.55
CA ASP A 343 -1.08 23.31 -20.29
C ASP A 343 -2.04 23.97 -21.29
N GLU A 344 -3.05 23.24 -21.77
CA GLU A 344 -4.10 23.72 -22.67
C GLU A 344 -5.28 24.37 -21.93
N ASP A 345 -5.58 23.92 -20.71
CA ASP A 345 -6.58 24.51 -19.81
C ASP A 345 -5.97 24.77 -18.42
N PRO A 346 -5.31 25.93 -18.23
CA PRO A 346 -4.60 26.23 -17.00
C PRO A 346 -5.51 26.72 -15.86
N LYS A 347 -6.81 26.80 -16.09
CA LYS A 347 -7.82 27.27 -15.13
C LYS A 347 -8.43 26.12 -14.35
N THR A 348 -8.65 25.00 -15.03
CA THR A 348 -9.22 23.80 -14.45
C THR A 348 -8.17 23.02 -13.65
N ILE A 349 -8.46 22.82 -12.36
CA ILE A 349 -7.57 22.09 -11.44
C ILE A 349 -8.14 20.71 -11.15
N TYR A 350 -7.26 19.72 -11.10
CA TYR A 350 -7.60 18.36 -10.71
C TYR A 350 -6.75 17.89 -9.53
N GLU A 351 -7.36 17.08 -8.67
CA GLU A 351 -6.63 16.23 -7.73
C GLU A 351 -6.31 14.90 -8.38
N ILE A 352 -5.08 14.42 -8.20
CA ILE A 352 -4.74 13.01 -8.38
C ILE A 352 -4.68 12.37 -7.00
N ASP A 353 -5.61 11.48 -6.72
CA ASP A 353 -5.66 10.78 -5.44
C ASP A 353 -4.58 9.70 -5.33
N SER A 354 -4.50 9.05 -4.16
CA SER A 354 -3.51 7.98 -3.92
C SER A 354 -3.72 6.72 -4.76
N ALA A 355 -4.91 6.56 -5.38
CA ALA A 355 -5.21 5.47 -6.30
C ALA A 355 -4.90 5.84 -7.77
N GLY A 356 -4.47 7.06 -8.04
CA GLY A 356 -4.23 7.56 -9.39
C GLY A 356 -5.51 7.94 -10.13
N ILE A 357 -6.59 8.23 -9.41
CA ILE A 357 -7.85 8.70 -9.95
C ILE A 357 -7.82 10.24 -9.97
N LYS A 358 -8.24 10.79 -11.10
CA LYS A 358 -8.32 12.24 -11.31
C LYS A 358 -9.69 12.76 -10.93
N HIS A 359 -9.74 13.69 -10.00
CA HIS A 359 -10.96 14.35 -9.53
C HIS A 359 -10.97 15.81 -9.97
N LEU A 360 -12.05 16.24 -10.63
CA LEU A 360 -12.23 17.65 -10.96
C LEU A 360 -12.45 18.45 -9.67
N VAL A 361 -11.65 19.48 -9.44
CA VAL A 361 -11.85 20.39 -8.31
C VAL A 361 -12.87 21.46 -8.71
N LEU A 362 -13.92 21.58 -7.91
CA LEU A 362 -14.96 22.59 -8.04
C LEU A 362 -14.74 23.70 -7.00
N CYS A 363 -14.95 24.94 -7.42
CA CYS A 363 -14.78 26.15 -6.61
C CYS A 363 -16.01 27.05 -6.67
N ASN A 364 -16.26 27.83 -5.60
CA ASN A 364 -17.34 28.82 -5.33
C ASN A 364 -18.69 28.68 -6.05
N ASN A 365 -18.71 28.67 -7.38
CA ASN A 365 -19.89 28.50 -8.23
C ASN A 365 -20.06 27.08 -8.80
N GLY A 366 -19.33 26.09 -8.28
CA GLY A 366 -19.24 24.76 -8.88
C GLY A 366 -18.44 24.75 -10.19
N SER A 367 -17.61 25.77 -10.42
CA SER A 367 -16.74 25.89 -11.60
C SER A 367 -15.43 25.15 -11.39
N GLY A 368 -14.85 24.62 -12.47
CA GLY A 368 -13.48 24.11 -12.48
C GLY A 368 -12.41 25.21 -12.46
N ASP A 369 -12.76 26.45 -12.84
CA ASP A 369 -11.85 27.62 -12.81
C ASP A 369 -11.60 28.04 -11.36
N CYS A 370 -10.53 27.48 -10.80
CA CYS A 370 -10.26 27.54 -9.37
C CYS A 370 -9.13 28.51 -9.01
N LEU A 371 -8.42 29.11 -9.98
CA LEU A 371 -7.19 29.88 -9.74
C LEU A 371 -7.37 31.04 -8.76
N GLU A 372 -8.43 31.84 -8.93
CA GLU A 372 -8.72 32.96 -8.03
C GLU A 372 -9.12 32.48 -6.63
N THR A 373 -9.94 31.41 -6.57
CA THR A 373 -10.42 30.83 -5.30
C THR A 373 -9.30 30.13 -4.54
N TRP A 374 -8.31 29.58 -5.24
CA TRP A 374 -7.18 28.82 -4.69
C TRP A 374 -6.42 29.62 -3.62
N ASN A 375 -5.95 30.80 -4.00
CA ASN A 375 -5.21 31.69 -3.11
C ASN A 375 -6.11 32.21 -1.97
N LEU A 376 -7.37 32.52 -2.26
CA LEU A 376 -8.34 32.96 -1.24
C LEU A 376 -8.55 31.89 -0.17
N TYR A 377 -8.45 30.61 -0.54
CA TYR A 377 -8.62 29.48 0.38
C TYR A 377 -7.30 29.10 1.07
N GLY A 378 -6.25 29.92 0.89
CA GLY A 378 -4.95 29.80 1.55
C GLY A 378 -4.04 28.74 0.96
N TRP A 379 -4.37 28.22 -0.23
CA TRP A 379 -3.50 27.30 -0.93
C TRP A 379 -2.46 28.04 -1.74
N ASP A 380 -1.29 27.42 -1.90
CA ASP A 380 -0.23 27.96 -2.73
C ASP A 380 -0.38 27.46 -4.17
N VAL A 381 -0.60 28.38 -5.11
CA VAL A 381 -0.68 28.04 -6.55
C VAL A 381 0.60 27.38 -7.08
N GLN A 382 1.75 27.57 -6.41
CA GLN A 382 3.01 26.93 -6.79
C GLN A 382 3.02 25.41 -6.52
N GLU A 383 2.08 24.89 -5.73
CA GLU A 383 1.90 23.44 -5.55
C GLU A 383 1.38 22.75 -6.82
N ILE A 384 0.70 23.48 -7.71
CA ILE A 384 0.02 22.90 -8.87
C ILE A 384 1.05 22.57 -9.96
N TYR A 385 1.08 21.32 -10.41
CA TYR A 385 1.90 20.87 -11.53
C TYR A 385 1.17 21.07 -12.86
N ILE A 386 1.92 21.43 -13.90
CA ILE A 386 1.39 21.54 -15.26
C ILE A 386 1.69 20.24 -15.98
N VAL A 387 0.66 19.64 -16.58
CA VAL A 387 0.77 18.41 -17.38
C VAL A 387 0.17 18.64 -18.77
N ASN A 388 0.57 17.82 -19.74
CA ASN A 388 -0.09 17.82 -21.04
C ASN A 388 -1.38 16.99 -21.00
N ASN A 389 -2.20 17.14 -22.02
CA ASN A 389 -3.48 16.41 -22.11
C ASN A 389 -3.31 14.88 -22.22
N LYS A 390 -2.18 14.36 -22.72
CA LYS A 390 -1.95 12.91 -22.78
C LYS A 390 -1.82 12.32 -21.37
N GLU A 391 -1.01 12.95 -20.52
CA GLU A 391 -0.90 12.55 -19.12
C GLU A 391 -2.23 12.76 -18.39
N LEU A 392 -2.88 13.91 -18.58
CA LEU A 392 -4.15 14.20 -17.93
C LEU A 392 -5.23 13.15 -18.24
N ASN A 393 -5.27 12.65 -19.47
CA ASN A 393 -6.24 11.66 -19.94
C ASN A 393 -5.86 10.20 -19.62
N PHE A 394 -4.63 9.94 -19.15
CA PHE A 394 -4.24 8.63 -18.66
C PHE A 394 -4.96 8.27 -17.35
N TYR A 395 -5.13 9.24 -16.46
CA TYR A 395 -5.79 9.02 -15.17
C TYR A 395 -7.30 8.80 -15.35
N PRO A 396 -7.89 7.74 -14.75
CA PRO A 396 -9.33 7.54 -14.72
C PRO A 396 -10.05 8.73 -14.07
N GLN A 397 -11.22 9.09 -14.59
CA GLN A 397 -12.03 10.16 -14.02
C GLN A 397 -12.82 9.66 -12.80
N GLY A 398 -12.62 10.32 -11.65
CA GLY A 398 -13.40 10.13 -10.43
C GLY A 398 -14.48 11.21 -10.26
N GLU A 399 -15.19 11.13 -9.14
CA GLU A 399 -16.19 12.15 -8.76
C GLU A 399 -15.53 13.52 -8.54
N SER A 400 -16.23 14.58 -8.89
CA SER A 400 -15.76 15.94 -8.63
C SER A 400 -15.74 16.23 -7.13
N ILE A 401 -14.77 17.02 -6.68
CA ILE A 401 -14.57 17.38 -5.28
C ILE A 401 -14.67 18.89 -5.10
N GLN A 402 -15.14 19.34 -3.93
CA GLN A 402 -15.17 20.76 -3.61
C GLN A 402 -13.84 21.20 -2.99
N LEU A 403 -13.28 22.33 -3.45
CA LEU A 403 -12.14 22.96 -2.83
C LEU A 403 -12.48 23.34 -1.39
N LYS A 404 -11.66 22.90 -0.44
CA LYS A 404 -11.78 23.22 0.98
C LYS A 404 -10.73 24.26 1.38
N LEU A 405 -10.98 24.99 2.47
CA LEU A 405 -9.95 25.85 3.07
C LEU A 405 -8.70 25.03 3.39
N SER A 406 -7.54 25.63 3.13
CA SER A 406 -6.26 25.02 3.52
C SER A 406 -6.20 24.88 5.03
N SER A 407 -5.58 23.80 5.50
CA SER A 407 -5.35 23.56 6.92
C SER A 407 -4.55 24.69 7.59
N ALA A 408 -3.77 25.46 6.81
CA ALA A 408 -3.01 26.61 7.29
C ALA A 408 -3.87 27.81 7.72
N LEU A 409 -5.08 27.95 7.14
CA LEU A 409 -6.05 29.00 7.50
C LEU A 409 -7.13 28.51 8.49
N SER A 410 -7.07 27.26 8.91
CA SER A 410 -8.10 26.64 9.76
C SER A 410 -7.88 26.86 11.27
N ASN A 411 -6.90 27.70 11.65
CA ASN A 411 -6.50 27.98 13.03
C ASN A 411 -6.81 29.41 13.45
#